data_AF-A0A1X7SG78-F1
#
_entry.id   AF-A0A1X7SG78-F1
#
_cell.length_a   1.000
_cell.length_b   1.000
_cell.length_c   1.000
_cell.angle_alpha   90.00
_cell.angle_beta   90.00
_cell.angle_gamma   90.00
#
_symmetry.space_group_name_H-M   'P 1'
#
loop_
_entity.id
_entity.type
_entity.pdbx_description
1 polymer ?
#
loop_
_entity_poly.entity_id
_entity_poly.type
_entity_poly.pdbx_seq_one_letter_code
_entity_poly.pdbx_strand_id
1 'polypeptide(L)'
;MQGNDVAPRETDVNALQVRTLYVDSIAPTLLEFSEFNINDGYIILSFSEPMDTDTVAPRNITLHSSSTGGESYTLTGYRNSTARNALKTSIQVYLTDSDVREIRLISTLALGASSTYISLLSGAFEDIAGNPVNATTTRFLVDTFPPDTTPPVLTSFTINMNEGTLTLTFDEVVSISSVDPLFITFHNNENETLVTSSYQLTGGDPSNENNDVITLTFSAIDFDKLKSLDSLATSINDTFISITSDFVTDLSSVQVAAVDRQKASNYTPDSINPFLVSYTLNLTSGSLVMEFSEYVNTSTFMPQQVTILNEPVFISPTRVHRTLTGGTQVPSEDLRIIELMLNDNDLNFIKEDLTFATSINNTYITLTASTVLD
;
A
#
# COMPACT_ATOMS: atom_id res chain seq x y z
N MET A 1 -51.22 69.85 -19.93
CA MET A 1 -49.79 70.22 -20.06
C MET A 1 -49.14 69.14 -20.90
N GLN A 2 -48.63 69.47 -22.10
CA GLN A 2 -47.78 68.53 -22.83
C GLN A 2 -46.43 68.52 -22.11
N GLY A 3 -46.09 67.42 -21.45
CA GLY A 3 -44.76 67.22 -20.89
C GLY A 3 -43.77 66.96 -22.02
N ASN A 4 -42.54 67.44 -21.88
CA ASN A 4 -41.44 67.05 -22.76
C ASN A 4 -40.75 65.82 -22.20
N ASP A 5 -40.27 64.95 -23.09
CA ASP A 5 -39.46 63.79 -22.72
C ASP A 5 -38.07 64.20 -22.22
N VAL A 6 -37.47 63.35 -21.39
CA VAL A 6 -36.10 63.52 -20.90
C VAL A 6 -35.12 63.33 -22.06
N ALA A 7 -34.09 64.18 -22.13
CA ALA A 7 -33.01 64.01 -23.10
C ALA A 7 -32.24 62.70 -22.79
N PRO A 8 -32.10 61.78 -23.77
CA PRO A 8 -31.49 60.49 -23.53
C PRO A 8 -30.01 60.63 -23.13
N ARG A 9 -29.56 59.73 -22.26
CA ARG A 9 -28.15 59.49 -21.99
C ARG A 9 -27.78 58.09 -22.44
N GLU A 10 -27.17 57.99 -23.61
CA GLU A 10 -26.82 56.71 -24.24
C GLU A 10 -25.38 56.31 -23.88
N THR A 11 -25.16 55.00 -23.81
CA THR A 11 -23.83 54.40 -23.62
C THR A 11 -22.85 54.94 -24.66
N ASP A 12 -21.62 55.25 -24.23
CA ASP A 12 -20.52 55.77 -25.05
C ASP A 12 -20.70 57.17 -25.69
N VAL A 13 -21.80 57.89 -25.43
CA VAL A 13 -22.04 59.24 -26.00
C VAL A 13 -22.09 60.34 -24.93
N ASN A 14 -22.98 60.20 -23.94
CA ASN A 14 -23.23 61.23 -22.93
C ASN A 14 -23.60 60.65 -21.55
N ALA A 15 -23.11 59.45 -21.26
CA ALA A 15 -23.18 58.83 -19.94
C ALA A 15 -22.66 59.80 -18.86
N LEU A 16 -23.39 59.93 -17.75
CA LEU A 16 -23.01 60.82 -16.65
C LEU A 16 -22.13 60.07 -15.65
N GLN A 17 -20.98 60.62 -15.30
CA GLN A 17 -20.21 60.12 -14.17
C GLN A 17 -20.94 60.42 -12.85
N VAL A 18 -20.91 59.47 -11.93
CA VAL A 18 -21.43 59.66 -10.57
C VAL A 18 -20.70 60.81 -9.86
N ARG A 19 -21.44 61.64 -9.11
CA ARG A 19 -20.84 62.73 -8.32
C ARG A 19 -20.18 62.24 -7.03
N THR A 20 -20.80 61.26 -6.38
CA THR A 20 -20.32 60.63 -5.14
C THR A 20 -20.69 59.16 -5.18
N LEU A 21 -19.70 58.29 -5.01
CA LEU A 21 -19.86 56.85 -4.88
C LEU A 21 -19.46 56.45 -3.46
N TYR A 22 -20.31 55.68 -2.79
CA TYR A 22 -19.95 54.97 -1.56
C TYR A 22 -19.59 53.55 -1.98
N VAL A 23 -18.33 53.16 -1.76
CA VAL A 23 -17.88 51.80 -2.00
C VAL A 23 -18.37 50.89 -0.88
N ASP A 24 -18.46 49.61 -1.20
CA ASP A 24 -18.84 48.60 -0.23
C ASP A 24 -17.79 48.47 0.87
N SER A 25 -18.26 48.29 2.10
CA SER A 25 -17.45 48.12 3.30
C SER A 25 -18.07 47.11 4.27
N ILE A 26 -19.09 46.36 3.84
CA ILE A 26 -19.74 45.35 4.66
C ILE A 26 -18.95 44.06 4.50
N ALA A 27 -18.60 43.44 5.63
CA ALA A 27 -17.88 42.18 5.61
C ALA A 27 -18.85 41.01 5.39
N PRO A 28 -18.56 40.08 4.47
CA PRO A 28 -19.45 38.94 4.22
C PRO A 28 -19.47 37.98 5.43
N THR A 29 -20.54 37.21 5.53
CA THR A 29 -20.67 36.12 6.51
C THR A 29 -20.92 34.79 5.79
N LEU A 30 -20.39 33.71 6.37
CA LEU A 30 -20.76 32.35 5.96
C LEU A 30 -22.20 32.09 6.41
N LEU A 31 -23.06 31.71 5.46
CA LEU A 31 -24.44 31.35 5.71
C LEU A 31 -24.62 29.83 5.81
N GLU A 32 -23.88 29.07 5.00
CA GLU A 32 -24.08 27.63 4.89
C GLU A 32 -22.82 26.91 4.42
N PHE A 33 -22.59 25.73 4.98
CA PHE A 33 -21.71 24.71 4.42
C PHE A 33 -22.56 23.74 3.61
N SER A 34 -22.82 24.09 2.35
CA SER A 34 -23.84 23.41 1.55
C SER A 34 -23.45 21.97 1.20
N GLU A 35 -22.18 21.71 0.88
CA GLU A 35 -21.76 20.37 0.46
C GLU A 35 -20.28 20.10 0.76
N PHE A 36 -19.97 18.87 1.17
CA PHE A 36 -18.61 18.31 1.10
C PHE A 36 -18.67 16.99 0.36
N ASN A 37 -18.02 16.95 -0.80
CA ASN A 37 -17.81 15.72 -1.56
C ASN A 37 -16.33 15.35 -1.43
N ILE A 38 -16.07 14.31 -0.62
CA ILE A 38 -14.71 13.85 -0.34
C ILE A 38 -14.12 12.99 -1.46
N ASN A 39 -14.95 12.47 -2.37
CA ASN A 39 -14.50 11.65 -3.51
C ASN A 39 -13.98 12.55 -4.62
N ASP A 40 -14.73 13.60 -4.94
CA ASP A 40 -14.34 14.61 -5.92
C ASP A 40 -13.43 15.71 -5.31
N GLY A 41 -13.22 15.67 -4.00
CA GLY A 41 -12.32 16.55 -3.26
C GLY A 41 -12.73 18.02 -3.28
N TYR A 42 -14.00 18.34 -3.05
CA TYR A 42 -14.45 19.75 -2.99
C TYR A 42 -15.44 20.06 -1.88
N ILE A 43 -15.45 21.32 -1.44
CA ILE A 43 -16.46 21.90 -0.57
C ILE A 43 -17.26 22.99 -1.30
N ILE A 44 -18.53 23.17 -0.92
CA ILE A 44 -19.39 24.26 -1.39
C ILE A 44 -19.86 25.09 -0.20
N LEU A 45 -19.60 26.40 -0.24
CA LEU A 45 -19.94 27.36 0.81
C LEU A 45 -20.83 28.46 0.25
N SER A 46 -21.82 28.88 1.02
CA SER A 46 -22.72 29.99 0.66
C SER A 46 -22.51 31.18 1.60
N PHE A 47 -22.42 32.38 1.02
CA PHE A 47 -22.10 33.63 1.71
C PHE A 47 -23.21 34.67 1.56
N SER A 48 -23.19 35.69 2.42
CA SER A 48 -24.15 36.80 2.38
C SER A 48 -24.04 37.71 1.16
N GLU A 49 -22.87 37.74 0.50
CA GLU A 49 -22.53 38.68 -0.57
C GLU A 49 -21.69 38.00 -1.67
N PRO A 50 -21.54 38.63 -2.86
CA PRO A 50 -20.71 38.10 -3.94
C PRO A 50 -19.23 38.00 -3.52
N MET A 51 -18.65 36.82 -3.65
CA MET A 51 -17.26 36.57 -3.26
C MET A 51 -16.31 36.61 -4.45
N ASP A 52 -15.07 37.03 -4.20
CA ASP A 52 -13.98 36.84 -5.14
C ASP A 52 -13.47 35.39 -5.04
N THR A 53 -13.43 34.68 -6.17
CA THR A 53 -12.96 33.30 -6.20
C THR A 53 -11.46 33.21 -6.06
N ASP A 54 -10.70 34.27 -6.36
CA ASP A 54 -9.24 34.20 -6.41
C ASP A 54 -8.58 34.50 -5.03
N THR A 55 -9.37 34.81 -4.00
CA THR A 55 -8.90 35.27 -2.68
C THR A 55 -8.98 34.20 -1.57
N VAL A 56 -9.16 32.92 -1.94
CA VAL A 56 -9.29 31.84 -0.94
C VAL A 56 -7.98 31.66 -0.16
N ALA A 57 -8.06 31.79 1.17
CA ALA A 57 -6.96 31.54 2.10
C ALA A 57 -7.19 30.22 2.85
N PRO A 58 -6.72 29.06 2.34
CA PRO A 58 -7.07 27.74 2.85
C PRO A 58 -6.71 27.52 4.32
N ARG A 59 -5.60 28.10 4.80
CA ARG A 59 -5.16 27.98 6.20
C ARG A 59 -6.09 28.63 7.22
N ASN A 60 -7.05 29.41 6.75
CA ASN A 60 -8.12 29.99 7.59
C ASN A 60 -9.40 29.15 7.54
N ILE A 61 -9.37 27.97 6.92
CA ILE A 61 -10.49 27.04 6.78
C ILE A 61 -10.15 25.75 7.54
N THR A 62 -11.00 25.38 8.50
CA THR A 62 -10.80 24.17 9.31
C THR A 62 -12.06 23.31 9.29
N LEU A 63 -11.90 22.02 8.99
CA LEU A 63 -12.92 20.99 9.13
C LEU A 63 -12.83 20.32 10.50
N HIS A 64 -13.95 19.96 11.10
CA HIS A 64 -14.03 19.40 12.46
C HIS A 64 -14.99 18.22 12.52
N SER A 65 -14.69 17.23 13.36
CA SER A 65 -15.53 16.04 13.52
C SER A 65 -16.79 16.28 14.37
N SER A 66 -16.88 17.42 15.06
CA SER A 66 -18.03 17.76 15.90
C SER A 66 -18.31 19.26 15.95
N SER A 67 -19.47 19.65 16.47
CA SER A 67 -19.81 21.06 16.73
C SER A 67 -18.97 21.69 17.84
N THR A 68 -18.35 20.89 18.72
CA THR A 68 -17.55 21.34 19.88
C THR A 68 -16.43 20.35 20.22
N GLY A 69 -15.17 20.77 20.16
CA GLY A 69 -14.02 19.88 20.41
C GLY A 69 -13.75 18.91 19.25
N GLY A 70 -13.31 17.70 19.52
CA GLY A 70 -13.06 16.67 18.50
C GLY A 70 -11.78 16.88 17.68
N GLU A 71 -11.52 15.93 16.78
CA GLU A 71 -10.45 16.01 15.79
C GLU A 71 -10.80 17.04 14.71
N SER A 72 -9.77 17.63 14.11
CA SER A 72 -9.94 18.69 13.12
C SER A 72 -8.78 18.70 12.14
N TYR A 73 -9.05 19.17 10.93
CA TYR A 73 -8.05 19.36 9.89
C TYR A 73 -8.14 20.78 9.33
N THR A 74 -7.01 21.50 9.34
CA THR A 74 -6.92 22.84 8.71
C THR A 74 -6.32 22.68 7.33
N LEU A 75 -7.02 23.19 6.31
CA LEU A 75 -6.60 23.03 4.93
C LEU A 75 -5.24 23.70 4.71
N THR A 76 -4.38 23.03 3.96
CA THR A 76 -3.04 23.53 3.67
C THR A 76 -2.97 24.26 2.34
N GLY A 77 -3.84 23.87 1.39
CA GLY A 77 -3.91 24.43 0.04
C GLY A 77 -5.31 24.31 -0.58
N TYR A 78 -5.40 24.67 -1.85
CA TYR A 78 -6.54 24.37 -2.72
C TYR A 78 -6.05 24.31 -4.17
N ARG A 79 -6.77 23.58 -5.04
CA ARG A 79 -6.43 23.43 -6.46
C ARG A 79 -7.01 24.58 -7.29
N ASN A 80 -8.29 24.86 -7.11
CA ASN A 80 -9.01 25.96 -7.72
C ASN A 80 -10.32 26.24 -6.96
N SER A 81 -10.94 27.37 -7.30
CA SER A 81 -12.19 27.85 -6.72
C SER A 81 -13.05 28.45 -7.81
N THR A 82 -14.36 28.24 -7.73
CA THR A 82 -15.31 28.71 -8.76
C THR A 82 -16.63 29.14 -8.13
N ALA A 83 -17.31 30.10 -8.76
CA ALA A 83 -18.65 30.48 -8.38
C ALA A 83 -19.68 29.47 -8.96
N ARG A 84 -20.61 29.01 -8.12
CA ARG A 84 -21.68 28.07 -8.47
C ARG A 84 -22.96 28.72 -8.92
N ASN A 85 -23.05 30.05 -8.78
CA ASN A 85 -24.20 30.83 -9.23
C ASN A 85 -23.76 32.14 -9.88
N ALA A 86 -24.64 32.74 -10.69
CA ALA A 86 -24.37 33.99 -11.38
C ALA A 86 -24.11 35.17 -10.42
N LEU A 87 -24.58 35.07 -9.18
CA LEU A 87 -24.39 36.08 -8.13
C LEU A 87 -23.07 35.92 -7.38
N LYS A 88 -22.28 34.86 -7.62
CA LYS A 88 -21.04 34.53 -6.90
C LYS A 88 -21.18 34.45 -5.38
N THR A 89 -22.38 34.18 -4.86
CA THR A 89 -22.62 34.01 -3.43
C THR A 89 -22.45 32.56 -2.98
N SER A 90 -22.30 31.62 -3.92
CA SER A 90 -22.00 30.22 -3.65
C SER A 90 -20.68 29.87 -4.30
N ILE A 91 -19.68 29.48 -3.51
CA ILE A 91 -18.32 29.20 -3.95
C ILE A 91 -18.00 27.73 -3.73
N GLN A 92 -17.54 27.06 -4.78
CA GLN A 92 -16.95 25.74 -4.70
C GLN A 92 -15.43 25.86 -4.63
N VAL A 93 -14.80 25.18 -3.69
CA VAL A 93 -13.34 25.11 -3.52
C VAL A 93 -12.92 23.65 -3.65
N TYR A 94 -12.03 23.36 -4.60
CA TYR A 94 -11.42 22.04 -4.74
C TYR A 94 -10.17 21.96 -3.87
N LEU A 95 -10.13 20.96 -3.00
CA LEU A 95 -9.05 20.69 -2.07
C LEU A 95 -7.84 20.10 -2.79
N THR A 96 -6.68 20.10 -2.15
CA THR A 96 -5.53 19.36 -2.66
C THR A 96 -5.69 17.86 -2.36
N ASP A 97 -5.10 17.01 -3.19
CA ASP A 97 -5.15 15.56 -2.99
C ASP A 97 -4.51 15.17 -1.64
N SER A 98 -3.48 15.92 -1.21
CA SER A 98 -2.87 15.78 0.11
C SER A 98 -3.85 16.12 1.25
N ASP A 99 -4.63 17.20 1.14
CA ASP A 99 -5.62 17.56 2.16
C ASP A 99 -6.72 16.49 2.23
N VAL A 100 -7.23 16.01 1.08
CA VAL A 100 -8.25 14.95 1.03
C VAL A 100 -7.76 13.66 1.70
N ARG A 101 -6.53 13.24 1.39
CA ARG A 101 -5.90 12.07 2.02
C ARG A 101 -5.81 12.20 3.53
N GLU A 102 -5.29 13.32 4.03
CA GLU A 102 -5.13 13.53 5.48
C GLU A 102 -6.50 13.59 6.19
N ILE A 103 -7.51 14.18 5.56
CA ILE A 103 -8.89 14.16 6.09
C ILE A 103 -9.42 12.73 6.20
N ARG A 104 -9.22 11.87 5.18
CA ARG A 104 -9.65 10.46 5.19
C ARG A 104 -8.98 9.65 6.31
N LEU A 105 -7.74 9.96 6.65
CA LEU A 105 -6.99 9.26 7.71
C LEU A 105 -7.46 9.61 9.13
N ILE A 106 -8.21 10.70 9.31
CA ILE A 106 -8.73 11.11 10.62
C ILE A 106 -9.98 10.30 10.94
N SER A 107 -9.84 9.34 11.86
CA SER A 107 -10.84 8.31 12.17
C SER A 107 -12.24 8.81 12.59
N THR A 108 -12.37 10.08 12.98
CA THR A 108 -13.66 10.66 13.39
C THR A 108 -14.19 11.75 12.46
N LEU A 109 -13.41 12.21 11.48
CA LEU A 109 -13.76 13.34 10.62
C LEU A 109 -14.29 12.85 9.28
N ALA A 110 -15.28 13.54 8.71
CA ALA A 110 -15.73 13.30 7.34
C ALA A 110 -16.24 11.87 7.04
N LEU A 111 -16.73 11.15 8.06
CA LEU A 111 -17.42 9.85 7.89
C LEU A 111 -18.86 9.98 7.36
N GLY A 112 -19.39 11.19 7.36
CA GLY A 112 -20.77 11.52 7.00
C GLY A 112 -21.13 12.93 7.45
N ALA A 113 -22.35 13.36 7.16
CA ALA A 113 -22.79 14.72 7.46
C ALA A 113 -22.66 15.07 8.96
N SER A 114 -23.08 14.15 9.85
CA SER A 114 -23.05 14.37 11.31
C SER A 114 -21.66 14.49 11.94
N SER A 115 -20.61 14.14 11.21
CA SER A 115 -19.21 14.21 11.66
C SER A 115 -18.40 15.20 10.82
N THR A 116 -19.06 16.17 10.19
CA THR A 116 -18.45 17.07 9.22
C THR A 116 -18.94 18.49 9.47
N TYR A 117 -18.08 19.28 10.09
CA TYR A 117 -18.33 20.69 10.35
C TYR A 117 -17.21 21.55 9.79
N ILE A 118 -17.50 22.82 9.50
CA ILE A 118 -16.50 23.80 9.06
C ILE A 118 -16.50 25.04 9.95
N SER A 119 -15.33 25.64 10.12
CA SER A 119 -15.17 27.00 10.65
C SER A 119 -14.24 27.81 9.79
N LEU A 120 -14.49 29.12 9.73
CA LEU A 120 -13.62 30.07 9.04
C LEU A 120 -13.01 31.03 10.06
N LEU A 121 -11.71 31.30 9.90
CA LEU A 121 -11.09 32.50 10.46
C LEU A 121 -11.31 33.69 9.53
N SER A 122 -11.13 34.91 10.07
CA SER A 122 -11.29 36.12 9.25
C SER A 122 -10.29 36.14 8.10
N GLY A 123 -10.77 36.52 6.92
CA GLY A 123 -9.95 36.53 5.70
C GLY A 123 -9.73 35.14 5.10
N ALA A 124 -10.58 34.15 5.40
CA ALA A 124 -10.62 32.90 4.63
C ALA A 124 -11.04 33.12 3.16
N PHE A 125 -11.85 34.16 2.93
CA PHE A 125 -12.32 34.64 1.63
C PHE A 125 -12.45 36.16 1.69
N GLU A 126 -12.49 36.83 0.54
CA GLU A 126 -12.83 38.25 0.40
C GLU A 126 -13.99 38.43 -0.58
N ASP A 127 -14.82 39.46 -0.36
CA ASP A 127 -15.82 39.85 -1.35
C ASP A 127 -15.19 40.54 -2.58
N ILE A 128 -16.01 40.92 -3.56
CA ILE A 128 -15.57 41.65 -4.76
C ILE A 128 -14.99 43.05 -4.45
N ALA A 129 -15.32 43.62 -3.28
CA ALA A 129 -14.81 44.91 -2.82
C ALA A 129 -13.53 44.80 -1.97
N GLY A 130 -13.06 43.58 -1.68
CA GLY A 130 -11.90 43.30 -0.84
C GLY A 130 -12.17 43.29 0.67
N ASN A 131 -13.43 43.19 1.10
CA ASN A 131 -13.76 43.03 2.51
C ASN A 131 -13.59 41.55 2.92
N PRO A 132 -12.81 41.25 3.97
CA PRO A 132 -12.58 39.88 4.40
C PRO A 132 -13.84 39.30 5.06
N VAL A 133 -14.11 38.01 4.82
CA VAL A 133 -15.18 37.29 5.51
C VAL A 133 -14.96 37.32 7.02
N ASN A 134 -16.06 37.45 7.76
CA ASN A 134 -16.05 37.38 9.22
C ASN A 134 -15.70 35.96 9.69
N ALA A 135 -14.94 35.86 10.78
CA ALA A 135 -14.71 34.59 11.43
C ALA A 135 -16.04 34.00 11.94
N THR A 136 -16.21 32.69 11.77
CA THR A 136 -17.38 31.98 12.30
C THR A 136 -17.30 31.87 13.82
N THR A 137 -18.38 32.20 14.53
CA THR A 137 -18.46 32.04 16.00
C THR A 137 -18.86 30.63 16.43
N THR A 138 -19.47 29.88 15.52
CA THR A 138 -19.85 28.46 15.67
C THR A 138 -19.39 27.68 14.46
N ARG A 139 -19.26 26.36 14.59
CA ARG A 139 -18.98 25.49 13.44
C ARG A 139 -20.27 25.17 12.69
N PHE A 140 -20.23 25.25 11.36
CA PHE A 140 -21.37 24.97 10.50
C PHE A 140 -21.36 23.49 10.11
N LEU A 141 -22.45 22.78 10.37
CA LEU A 141 -22.65 21.41 9.90
C LEU A 141 -22.78 21.42 8.37
N VAL A 142 -22.21 20.42 7.70
CA VAL A 142 -22.43 20.22 6.26
C VAL A 142 -23.89 19.81 6.00
N ASP A 143 -24.54 20.42 5.02
CA ASP A 143 -25.91 20.06 4.65
C ASP A 143 -25.95 18.76 3.83
N THR A 144 -25.13 18.68 2.77
CA THR A 144 -25.02 17.50 1.92
C THR A 144 -23.64 16.85 2.00
N PHE A 145 -23.60 15.55 2.29
CA PHE A 145 -22.39 14.72 2.24
C PHE A 145 -22.69 13.48 1.39
N PRO A 146 -22.37 13.49 0.09
CA PRO A 146 -22.58 12.33 -0.77
C PRO A 146 -21.79 11.12 -0.24
N PRO A 147 -22.40 9.91 -0.21
CA PRO A 147 -21.66 8.72 0.20
C PRO A 147 -20.55 8.41 -0.78
N ASP A 148 -19.48 7.80 -0.28
CA ASP A 148 -18.46 7.23 -1.14
C ASP A 148 -19.00 6.01 -1.90
N THR A 149 -18.71 6.00 -3.20
CA THR A 149 -19.13 4.94 -4.11
C THR A 149 -18.05 4.63 -5.15
N THR A 150 -16.89 5.28 -5.07
CA THR A 150 -15.78 5.09 -6.00
C THR A 150 -14.88 3.98 -5.47
N PRO A 151 -14.68 2.88 -6.22
CA PRO A 151 -13.74 1.85 -5.84
C PRO A 151 -12.30 2.36 -5.84
N PRO A 152 -11.46 1.98 -4.86
CA PRO A 152 -10.03 2.20 -4.97
C PRO A 152 -9.46 1.42 -6.16
N VAL A 153 -8.46 1.98 -6.84
CA VAL A 153 -7.81 1.40 -8.01
C VAL A 153 -6.33 1.15 -7.72
N LEU A 154 -5.86 -0.06 -7.98
CA LEU A 154 -4.43 -0.37 -7.90
C LEU A 154 -3.67 0.37 -9.02
N THR A 155 -2.84 1.33 -8.65
CA THR A 155 -2.05 2.13 -9.60
C THR A 155 -0.75 1.44 -9.96
N SER A 156 -0.11 0.76 -9.00
CA SER A 156 1.13 0.01 -9.23
C SER A 156 1.38 -1.00 -8.11
N PHE A 157 2.28 -1.95 -8.39
CA PHE A 157 2.84 -2.82 -7.36
C PHE A 157 4.31 -3.13 -7.63
N THR A 158 5.03 -3.52 -6.60
CA THR A 158 6.42 -3.97 -6.66
C THR A 158 6.61 -5.22 -5.82
N ILE A 159 7.50 -6.11 -6.25
CA ILE A 159 7.85 -7.32 -5.47
C ILE A 159 9.34 -7.29 -5.10
N ASN A 160 9.64 -7.73 -3.89
CA ASN A 160 11.00 -7.91 -3.39
C ASN A 160 11.21 -9.37 -2.97
N MET A 161 11.94 -10.13 -3.80
CA MET A 161 12.27 -11.54 -3.56
C MET A 161 13.46 -11.73 -2.61
N ASN A 162 14.18 -10.66 -2.23
CA ASN A 162 15.14 -10.72 -1.12
C ASN A 162 14.43 -10.66 0.24
N GLU A 163 13.45 -9.75 0.37
CA GLU A 163 12.78 -9.49 1.67
C GLU A 163 11.47 -10.26 1.84
N GLY A 164 10.96 -10.87 0.77
CA GLY A 164 9.67 -11.56 0.79
C GLY A 164 8.49 -10.59 0.94
N THR A 165 8.55 -9.44 0.27
CA THR A 165 7.53 -8.39 0.38
C THR A 165 6.89 -8.03 -0.96
N LEU A 166 5.60 -7.71 -0.92
CA LEU A 166 4.79 -7.17 -2.00
C LEU A 166 4.28 -5.79 -1.56
N THR A 167 4.61 -4.74 -2.31
CA THR A 167 4.09 -3.39 -2.06
C THR A 167 3.06 -3.05 -3.13
N LEU A 168 1.86 -2.64 -2.70
CA LEU A 168 0.72 -2.27 -3.54
C LEU A 168 0.42 -0.78 -3.32
N THR A 169 0.22 -0.02 -4.39
CA THR A 169 -0.12 1.41 -4.32
C THR A 169 -1.48 1.65 -4.97
N PHE A 170 -2.39 2.26 -4.23
CA PHE A 170 -3.74 2.64 -4.66
C PHE A 170 -3.82 4.14 -4.93
N ASP A 171 -4.88 4.57 -5.60
CA ASP A 171 -5.19 5.99 -5.82
C ASP A 171 -5.91 6.66 -4.63
N GLU A 172 -6.33 5.87 -3.64
CA GLU A 172 -6.88 6.36 -2.36
C GLU A 172 -6.48 5.47 -1.17
N VAL A 173 -6.86 5.91 0.03
CA VAL A 173 -6.55 5.21 1.28
C VAL A 173 -7.44 3.99 1.45
N VAL A 174 -6.81 2.84 1.70
CA VAL A 174 -7.52 1.58 1.95
C VAL A 174 -7.47 1.14 3.41
N SER A 175 -8.44 0.32 3.80
CA SER A 175 -8.58 -0.22 5.15
C SER A 175 -7.73 -1.46 5.34
N ILE A 176 -6.69 -1.36 6.17
CA ILE A 176 -5.73 -2.45 6.40
C ILE A 176 -6.38 -3.68 7.05
N SER A 177 -7.39 -3.45 7.89
CA SER A 177 -8.16 -4.51 8.54
C SER A 177 -9.06 -5.31 7.58
N SER A 178 -9.25 -4.81 6.35
CA SER A 178 -10.02 -5.48 5.31
C SER A 178 -9.17 -6.29 4.33
N VAL A 179 -7.83 -6.17 4.40
CA VAL A 179 -6.92 -6.84 3.48
C VAL A 179 -6.99 -8.35 3.67
N ASP A 180 -7.30 -9.08 2.60
CA ASP A 180 -7.25 -10.53 2.54
C ASP A 180 -6.37 -10.99 1.37
N PRO A 181 -5.12 -11.41 1.63
CA PRO A 181 -4.17 -11.86 0.61
C PRO A 181 -4.67 -13.02 -0.25
N LEU A 182 -5.66 -13.80 0.20
CA LEU A 182 -6.23 -14.92 -0.56
C LEU A 182 -6.77 -14.48 -1.93
N PHE A 183 -7.11 -13.20 -2.09
CA PHE A 183 -7.63 -12.66 -3.33
C PHE A 183 -6.55 -12.14 -4.29
N ILE A 184 -5.28 -12.41 -4.00
CA ILE A 184 -4.13 -12.11 -4.86
C ILE A 184 -3.70 -13.37 -5.61
N THR A 185 -3.56 -13.25 -6.94
CA THR A 185 -2.95 -14.29 -7.79
C THR A 185 -1.82 -13.72 -8.63
N PHE A 186 -0.67 -14.38 -8.61
CA PHE A 186 0.46 -14.12 -9.49
C PHE A 186 0.33 -14.93 -10.79
N HIS A 187 0.72 -14.32 -11.90
CA HIS A 187 0.76 -14.93 -13.23
C HIS A 187 2.07 -14.59 -13.92
N ASN A 188 2.50 -15.48 -14.81
CA ASN A 188 3.73 -15.29 -15.56
C ASN A 188 3.57 -14.62 -16.92
N ASN A 189 2.34 -14.24 -17.28
CA ASN A 189 2.04 -13.55 -18.54
C ASN A 189 0.84 -12.61 -18.36
N GLU A 190 0.78 -11.56 -19.17
CA GLU A 190 -0.39 -10.65 -19.25
C GLU A 190 -1.58 -11.29 -19.99
N ASN A 191 -1.30 -12.17 -20.95
CA ASN A 191 -2.31 -12.80 -21.78
C ASN A 191 -2.70 -14.15 -21.17
N GLU A 192 -3.95 -14.29 -20.76
CA GLU A 192 -4.50 -15.52 -20.15
C GLU A 192 -4.16 -16.79 -20.95
N THR A 193 -4.20 -16.72 -22.28
CA THR A 193 -3.92 -17.87 -23.16
C THR A 193 -2.43 -18.27 -23.20
N LEU A 194 -1.55 -17.39 -22.76
CA LEU A 194 -0.10 -17.61 -22.69
C LEU A 194 0.39 -17.88 -21.26
N VAL A 195 -0.50 -17.83 -20.25
CA VAL A 195 -0.15 -18.17 -18.88
C VAL A 195 0.19 -19.65 -18.80
N THR A 196 1.43 -19.94 -18.41
CA THR A 196 1.89 -21.32 -18.17
C THR A 196 2.13 -21.62 -16.70
N SER A 197 2.18 -20.58 -15.86
CA SER A 197 2.35 -20.70 -14.42
C SER A 197 1.56 -19.60 -13.71
N SER A 198 0.88 -19.97 -12.63
CA SER A 198 0.15 -19.05 -11.76
C SER A 198 0.15 -19.55 -10.32
N TYR A 199 0.09 -18.63 -9.37
CA TYR A 199 0.03 -18.96 -7.96
C TYR A 199 -0.86 -17.98 -7.20
N GLN A 200 -1.90 -18.52 -6.55
CA GLN A 200 -2.75 -17.76 -5.63
C GLN A 200 -2.14 -17.81 -4.23
N LEU A 201 -2.02 -16.65 -3.59
CA LEU A 201 -1.50 -16.59 -2.23
C LEU A 201 -2.46 -17.29 -1.27
N THR A 202 -1.90 -17.92 -0.25
CA THR A 202 -2.64 -18.63 0.80
C THR A 202 -2.69 -17.85 2.12
N GLY A 203 -1.90 -16.78 2.22
CA GLY A 203 -1.93 -15.84 3.33
C GLY A 203 -0.90 -14.73 3.13
N GLY A 204 -0.38 -14.23 4.25
CA GLY A 204 0.56 -13.12 4.30
C GLY A 204 0.13 -12.10 5.34
N ASP A 205 1.09 -11.32 5.80
CA ASP A 205 0.90 -10.34 6.88
C ASP A 205 0.95 -8.93 6.29
N PRO A 206 -0.19 -8.22 6.19
CA PRO A 206 -0.20 -6.84 5.72
C PRO A 206 0.44 -5.90 6.74
N SER A 207 0.77 -4.68 6.31
CA SER A 207 1.21 -3.60 7.20
C SER A 207 0.18 -3.30 8.30
N ASN A 208 0.51 -2.47 9.29
CA ASN A 208 -0.34 -2.28 10.47
C ASN A 208 -1.21 -1.02 10.45
N GLU A 209 -1.15 -0.21 9.38
CA GLU A 209 -1.81 1.09 9.30
C GLU A 209 -2.56 1.25 7.97
N ASN A 210 -3.69 1.96 8.02
CA ASN A 210 -4.43 2.37 6.84
C ASN A 210 -3.60 3.34 6.01
N ASN A 211 -3.49 3.09 4.71
CA ASN A 211 -2.68 3.92 3.83
C ASN A 211 -3.08 3.70 2.36
N ASP A 212 -2.61 4.55 1.46
CA ASP A 212 -2.70 4.30 0.00
C ASP A 212 -1.60 3.34 -0.48
N VAL A 213 -0.56 3.13 0.33
CA VAL A 213 0.51 2.15 0.09
C VAL A 213 0.44 1.06 1.14
N ILE A 214 0.14 -0.16 0.72
CA ILE A 214 0.16 -1.35 1.58
C ILE A 214 1.44 -2.13 1.29
N THR A 215 2.09 -2.64 2.34
CA THR A 215 3.12 -3.67 2.20
C THR A 215 2.62 -4.96 2.79
N LEU A 216 2.64 -6.03 2.01
CA LEU A 216 2.33 -7.39 2.42
C LEU A 216 3.63 -8.19 2.54
N THR A 217 3.86 -8.80 3.69
CA THR A 217 4.95 -9.79 3.86
C THR A 217 4.38 -11.16 3.53
N PHE A 218 5.03 -11.91 2.64
CA PHE A 218 4.57 -13.25 2.28
C PHE A 218 4.64 -14.20 3.47
N SER A 219 3.70 -15.15 3.54
CA SER A 219 3.87 -16.27 4.45
C SER A 219 5.08 -17.12 4.02
N ALA A 220 5.70 -17.83 4.96
CA ALA A 220 6.82 -18.72 4.66
C ALA A 220 6.47 -19.73 3.55
N ILE A 221 5.25 -20.28 3.58
CA ILE A 221 4.73 -21.24 2.61
C ILE A 221 4.61 -20.59 1.22
N ASP A 222 3.98 -19.42 1.14
CA ASP A 222 3.80 -18.72 -0.14
C ASP A 222 5.13 -18.30 -0.74
N PHE A 223 6.06 -17.83 0.10
CA PHE A 223 7.36 -17.35 -0.35
C PHE A 223 8.23 -18.47 -0.91
N ASP A 224 8.36 -19.60 -0.19
CA ASP A 224 9.07 -20.77 -0.71
C ASP A 224 8.40 -21.32 -1.96
N LYS A 225 7.06 -21.28 -2.00
CA LYS A 225 6.33 -21.78 -3.17
C LYS A 225 6.58 -20.92 -4.40
N LEU A 226 6.60 -19.60 -4.26
CA LEU A 226 6.96 -18.68 -5.33
C LEU A 226 8.40 -18.93 -5.81
N LYS A 227 9.37 -19.09 -4.90
CA LYS A 227 10.77 -19.41 -5.27
C LYS A 227 10.90 -20.73 -6.04
N SER A 228 10.06 -21.71 -5.72
CA SER A 228 10.06 -23.02 -6.41
C SER A 228 9.54 -23.00 -7.86
N LEU A 229 9.00 -21.87 -8.34
CA LEU A 229 8.39 -21.77 -9.67
C LEU A 229 9.33 -21.08 -10.67
N ASP A 230 10.10 -21.87 -11.41
CA ASP A 230 11.12 -21.43 -12.40
C ASP A 230 10.63 -20.48 -13.52
N SER A 231 9.32 -20.23 -13.61
CA SER A 231 8.72 -19.39 -14.65
C SER A 231 7.70 -18.40 -14.13
N LEU A 232 7.66 -18.15 -12.81
CA LEU A 232 6.77 -17.19 -12.19
C LEU A 232 7.55 -16.36 -11.17
N ALA A 233 7.46 -15.04 -11.26
CA ALA A 233 8.14 -14.13 -10.35
C ALA A 233 9.67 -14.33 -10.26
N THR A 234 10.31 -14.72 -11.38
CA THR A 234 11.78 -14.82 -11.49
C THR A 234 12.44 -13.54 -12.03
N SER A 235 11.64 -12.66 -12.62
CA SER A 235 12.04 -11.37 -13.19
C SER A 235 10.85 -10.41 -13.29
N ILE A 236 11.12 -9.17 -13.72
CA ILE A 236 10.05 -8.22 -14.03
C ILE A 236 9.15 -8.66 -15.19
N ASN A 237 9.60 -9.56 -16.07
CA ASN A 237 8.88 -9.92 -17.30
C ASN A 237 7.88 -11.06 -17.15
N ASP A 238 7.97 -11.81 -16.06
CA ASP A 238 7.12 -12.94 -15.69
C ASP A 238 6.44 -12.70 -14.32
N THR A 239 6.26 -11.42 -13.96
CA THR A 239 5.56 -11.01 -12.74
C THR A 239 4.36 -10.14 -13.07
N PHE A 240 3.18 -10.75 -13.02
CA PHE A 240 1.89 -10.08 -13.16
C PHE A 240 0.99 -10.44 -11.98
N ILE A 241 0.13 -9.52 -11.55
CA ILE A 241 -0.81 -9.73 -10.44
C ILE A 241 -2.24 -9.56 -10.92
N SER A 242 -3.13 -10.40 -10.39
CA SER A 242 -4.57 -10.19 -10.42
C SER A 242 -5.06 -10.04 -8.99
N ILE A 243 -5.93 -9.07 -8.76
CA ILE A 243 -6.65 -8.90 -7.49
C ILE A 243 -8.15 -8.92 -7.78
N THR A 244 -8.92 -9.64 -6.97
CA THR A 244 -10.39 -9.56 -7.05
C THR A 244 -10.90 -8.38 -6.22
N SER A 245 -12.18 -8.03 -6.38
CA SER A 245 -12.81 -6.95 -5.59
C SER A 245 -12.89 -7.26 -4.09
N ASP A 246 -12.73 -8.52 -3.69
CA ASP A 246 -12.78 -8.94 -2.29
C ASP A 246 -11.43 -8.76 -1.57
N PHE A 247 -10.37 -8.34 -2.28
CA PHE A 247 -9.03 -8.19 -1.71
C PHE A 247 -8.94 -7.15 -0.59
N VAL A 248 -9.52 -5.96 -0.80
CA VAL A 248 -9.44 -4.84 0.15
C VAL A 248 -10.60 -3.88 -0.10
N THR A 249 -11.03 -3.17 0.95
CA THR A 249 -11.96 -2.04 0.83
C THR A 249 -11.26 -0.72 1.19
N ASP A 250 -11.80 0.39 0.70
CA ASP A 250 -11.48 1.71 1.23
C ASP A 250 -11.98 1.88 2.69
N LEU A 251 -11.82 3.10 3.25
CA LEU A 251 -12.35 3.44 4.58
C LEU A 251 -13.87 3.62 4.62
N SER A 252 -14.49 3.78 3.46
CA SER A 252 -15.94 3.89 3.26
C SER A 252 -16.60 2.51 3.03
N SER A 253 -15.83 1.43 3.11
CA SER A 253 -16.25 0.04 2.85
C SER A 253 -16.65 -0.25 1.39
N VAL A 254 -16.14 0.52 0.44
CA VAL A 254 -16.23 0.25 -1.00
C VAL A 254 -15.09 -0.70 -1.38
N GLN A 255 -15.44 -1.78 -2.08
CA GLN A 255 -14.50 -2.79 -2.57
C GLN A 255 -13.59 -2.24 -3.66
N VAL A 256 -12.33 -2.70 -3.68
CA VAL A 256 -11.34 -2.37 -4.72
C VAL A 256 -11.81 -2.77 -6.12
N ALA A 257 -11.42 -2.00 -7.12
CA ALA A 257 -11.57 -2.38 -8.51
C ALA A 257 -10.69 -3.61 -8.80
N ALA A 258 -11.32 -4.69 -9.31
CA ALA A 258 -10.58 -5.89 -9.68
C ALA A 258 -9.57 -5.58 -10.80
N VAL A 259 -8.40 -6.19 -10.70
CA VAL A 259 -7.32 -6.08 -11.69
C VAL A 259 -7.03 -7.45 -12.24
N ASP A 260 -6.81 -7.52 -13.55
CA ASP A 260 -6.44 -8.74 -14.24
C ASP A 260 -5.06 -8.60 -14.86
N ARG A 261 -4.09 -9.35 -14.30
CA ARG A 261 -2.70 -9.48 -14.78
C ARG A 261 -2.01 -8.15 -15.07
N GLN A 262 -2.07 -7.21 -14.13
CA GLN A 262 -1.24 -6.00 -14.17
C GLN A 262 0.22 -6.39 -13.99
N LYS A 263 1.12 -5.79 -14.79
CA LYS A 263 2.57 -6.03 -14.69
C LYS A 263 3.17 -5.32 -13.48
N ALA A 264 4.15 -5.95 -12.82
CA ALA A 264 4.91 -5.30 -11.76
C ALA A 264 5.63 -4.06 -12.29
N SER A 265 5.66 -3.01 -11.48
CA SER A 265 6.38 -1.77 -11.80
C SER A 265 7.87 -1.85 -11.43
N ASN A 266 8.22 -2.69 -10.45
CA ASN A 266 9.59 -3.00 -10.07
C ASN A 266 9.69 -4.43 -9.52
N TYR A 267 10.88 -5.02 -9.63
CA TYR A 267 11.20 -6.37 -9.19
C TYR A 267 12.61 -6.38 -8.58
N THR A 268 12.74 -6.79 -7.33
CA THR A 268 14.04 -7.02 -6.69
C THR A 268 14.31 -8.52 -6.67
N PRO A 269 15.35 -9.01 -7.37
CA PRO A 269 15.70 -10.42 -7.38
C PRO A 269 16.21 -10.86 -6.02
N ASP A 270 16.11 -12.16 -5.79
CA ASP A 270 16.77 -12.80 -4.66
C ASP A 270 18.29 -12.89 -4.85
N SER A 271 19.02 -12.77 -3.75
CA SER A 271 20.47 -12.74 -3.62
C SER A 271 20.94 -13.24 -2.25
N ILE A 272 20.02 -13.66 -1.39
CA ILE A 272 20.32 -14.24 -0.08
C ILE A 272 20.52 -15.74 -0.30
N ASN A 273 21.72 -16.25 -0.04
CA ASN A 273 21.97 -17.68 -0.19
C ASN A 273 21.36 -18.47 0.97
N PRO A 274 20.82 -19.67 0.72
CA PRO A 274 20.36 -20.56 1.77
C PRO A 274 21.52 -21.01 2.65
N PHE A 275 21.25 -21.17 3.94
CA PHE A 275 22.16 -21.80 4.89
C PHE A 275 21.49 -22.94 5.64
N LEU A 276 22.30 -23.92 6.05
CA LEU A 276 21.82 -25.04 6.84
C LEU A 276 21.47 -24.58 8.26
N VAL A 277 20.22 -24.74 8.66
CA VAL A 277 19.70 -24.41 9.99
C VAL A 277 19.92 -25.57 10.95
N SER A 278 19.56 -26.77 10.53
CA SER A 278 19.63 -27.97 11.37
C SER A 278 19.89 -29.23 10.53
N TYR A 279 20.34 -30.30 11.18
CA TYR A 279 20.40 -31.62 10.56
C TYR A 279 20.20 -32.74 11.59
N THR A 280 19.66 -33.88 11.13
CA THR A 280 19.49 -35.10 11.90
C THR A 280 20.17 -36.26 11.17
N LEU A 281 21.01 -37.00 11.88
CA LEU A 281 21.65 -38.21 11.37
C LEU A 281 21.16 -39.44 12.15
N ASN A 282 20.42 -40.32 11.48
CA ASN A 282 19.94 -41.58 12.05
C ASN A 282 20.77 -42.74 11.49
N LEU A 283 21.74 -43.23 12.28
CA LEU A 283 22.57 -44.36 11.87
C LEU A 283 21.82 -45.70 11.87
N THR A 284 20.67 -45.81 12.55
CA THR A 284 19.86 -47.04 12.52
C THR A 284 19.17 -47.20 11.16
N SER A 285 18.49 -46.16 10.69
CA SER A 285 17.83 -46.17 9.36
C SER A 285 18.77 -45.81 8.22
N GLY A 286 19.87 -45.11 8.48
CA GLY A 286 20.75 -44.54 7.46
C GLY A 286 20.24 -43.21 6.87
N SER A 287 19.27 -42.55 7.52
CA SER A 287 18.71 -41.28 7.05
C SER A 287 19.54 -40.08 7.55
N LEU A 288 19.84 -39.15 6.65
CA LEU A 288 20.36 -37.81 6.92
C LEU A 288 19.31 -36.79 6.48
N VAL A 289 18.74 -36.04 7.42
CA VAL A 289 17.77 -34.99 7.16
C VAL A 289 18.45 -33.64 7.39
N MET A 290 18.35 -32.73 6.42
CA MET A 290 18.92 -31.38 6.47
C MET A 290 17.81 -30.35 6.26
N GLU A 291 17.77 -29.35 7.12
CA GLU A 291 16.81 -28.24 7.09
C GLU A 291 17.54 -26.94 6.73
N PHE A 292 17.10 -26.28 5.67
CA PHE A 292 17.67 -25.02 5.19
C PHE A 292 16.82 -23.81 5.62
N SER A 293 17.41 -22.62 5.54
CA SER A 293 16.76 -21.35 5.92
C SER A 293 15.56 -20.98 5.04
N GLU A 294 15.53 -21.50 3.81
CA GLU A 294 14.54 -21.21 2.76
C GLU A 294 14.45 -22.38 1.78
N TYR A 295 13.63 -22.23 0.74
CA TYR A 295 13.54 -23.19 -0.37
C TYR A 295 14.92 -23.56 -0.91
N VAL A 296 15.10 -24.86 -1.18
CA VAL A 296 16.24 -25.39 -1.93
C VAL A 296 15.76 -26.31 -3.03
N ASN A 297 16.28 -26.13 -4.23
CA ASN A 297 16.00 -26.99 -5.37
C ASN A 297 16.70 -28.34 -5.23
N THR A 298 15.99 -29.31 -4.65
CA THR A 298 16.48 -30.68 -4.36
C THR A 298 17.01 -31.43 -5.60
N SER A 299 16.57 -31.07 -6.81
CA SER A 299 17.08 -31.66 -8.06
C SER A 299 18.55 -31.29 -8.34
N THR A 300 19.03 -30.20 -7.75
CA THR A 300 20.41 -29.72 -7.87
C THR A 300 21.33 -30.27 -6.78
N PHE A 301 20.78 -30.99 -5.80
CA PHE A 301 21.52 -31.45 -4.63
C PHE A 301 22.64 -32.43 -5.01
N MET A 302 23.86 -32.13 -4.53
CA MET A 302 25.06 -32.94 -4.74
C MET A 302 25.56 -33.50 -3.40
N PRO A 303 25.26 -34.77 -3.07
CA PRO A 303 25.70 -35.40 -1.81
C PRO A 303 27.21 -35.30 -1.58
N GLN A 304 28.01 -35.30 -2.65
CA GLN A 304 29.47 -35.24 -2.58
C GLN A 304 30.02 -33.91 -2.06
N GLN A 305 29.17 -32.90 -1.89
CA GLN A 305 29.53 -31.63 -1.25
C GLN A 305 29.24 -31.63 0.26
N VAL A 306 28.64 -32.70 0.79
CA VAL A 306 28.37 -32.89 2.20
C VAL A 306 29.49 -33.68 2.85
N THR A 307 30.03 -33.16 3.96
CA THR A 307 31.03 -33.87 4.77
C THR A 307 30.60 -33.91 6.23
N ILE A 308 30.54 -35.12 6.78
CA ILE A 308 30.32 -35.37 8.22
C ILE A 308 31.69 -35.52 8.88
N LEU A 309 31.88 -34.96 10.07
CA LEU A 309 33.16 -34.90 10.78
C LEU A 309 32.98 -35.06 12.30
N ASN A 310 34.02 -35.57 12.96
CA ASN A 310 34.02 -35.77 14.41
C ASN A 310 34.42 -34.52 15.24
N GLU A 311 35.00 -33.49 14.61
CA GLU A 311 35.45 -32.24 15.26
C GLU A 311 35.25 -31.03 14.35
N PRO A 312 34.81 -29.86 14.86
CA PRO A 312 34.31 -28.74 14.03
C PRO A 312 35.39 -27.96 13.27
N VAL A 313 36.70 -28.18 13.52
CA VAL A 313 37.78 -27.38 12.94
C VAL A 313 38.73 -28.24 12.11
N PHE A 314 39.08 -27.78 10.90
CA PHE A 314 39.95 -28.46 9.92
C PHE A 314 41.44 -28.56 10.29
N ILE A 315 41.84 -28.33 11.54
CA ILE A 315 43.25 -28.20 11.94
C ILE A 315 43.83 -29.44 12.66
N SER A 316 43.01 -30.44 12.98
CA SER A 316 43.45 -31.62 13.71
C SER A 316 43.92 -32.75 12.78
N PRO A 317 45.16 -33.27 12.92
CA PRO A 317 45.64 -34.42 12.14
C PRO A 317 44.96 -35.74 12.52
N THR A 318 44.21 -35.79 13.62
CA THR A 318 43.44 -36.95 14.08
C THR A 318 41.97 -36.89 13.67
N ARG A 319 41.59 -35.97 12.76
CA ARG A 319 40.20 -35.79 12.36
C ARG A 319 39.70 -36.97 11.56
N VAL A 320 38.57 -37.50 11.97
CA VAL A 320 37.80 -38.48 11.19
C VAL A 320 36.71 -37.71 10.45
N HIS A 321 36.63 -37.91 9.14
CA HIS A 321 35.60 -37.30 8.32
C HIS A 321 35.17 -38.20 7.17
N ARG A 322 33.94 -38.00 6.73
CA ARG A 322 33.36 -38.66 5.58
C ARG A 322 32.68 -37.64 4.69
N THR A 323 33.29 -37.37 3.54
CA THR A 323 32.56 -36.77 2.42
C THR A 323 31.67 -37.85 1.83
N LEU A 324 30.38 -37.56 1.69
CA LEU A 324 29.44 -38.56 1.19
C LEU A 324 29.79 -38.90 -0.26
N THR A 325 29.60 -40.16 -0.63
CA THR A 325 29.89 -40.66 -1.98
C THR A 325 28.65 -40.69 -2.86
N GLY A 326 27.47 -40.60 -2.24
CA GLY A 326 26.17 -40.54 -2.90
C GLY A 326 25.05 -40.73 -1.89
N GLY A 327 23.99 -41.41 -2.32
CA GLY A 327 22.80 -41.67 -1.52
C GLY A 327 21.56 -41.57 -2.39
N THR A 328 20.41 -41.91 -1.83
CA THR A 328 19.12 -41.78 -2.50
C THR A 328 18.30 -40.71 -1.81
N GLN A 329 17.93 -39.66 -2.53
CA GLN A 329 17.05 -38.62 -1.98
C GLN A 329 15.66 -39.21 -1.72
N VAL A 330 15.09 -38.85 -0.57
CA VAL A 330 13.70 -39.17 -0.23
C VAL A 330 12.87 -37.92 -0.49
N PRO A 331 11.74 -38.01 -1.22
CA PRO A 331 10.86 -36.88 -1.44
C PRO A 331 10.36 -36.30 -0.11
N SER A 332 10.43 -34.98 0.01
CA SER A 332 9.85 -34.21 1.11
C SER A 332 8.76 -33.29 0.54
N GLU A 333 7.66 -33.15 1.28
CA GLU A 333 6.64 -32.13 0.98
C GLU A 333 7.10 -30.74 1.47
N ASP A 334 8.02 -30.70 2.44
CA ASP A 334 8.65 -29.47 2.90
C ASP A 334 9.78 -29.08 1.95
N LEU A 335 9.62 -27.91 1.33
CA LEU A 335 10.49 -27.31 0.33
C LEU A 335 11.86 -26.88 0.88
N ARG A 336 12.04 -26.84 2.20
CA ARG A 336 13.30 -26.51 2.87
C ARG A 336 14.10 -27.73 3.33
N ILE A 337 13.53 -28.93 3.18
CA ILE A 337 14.11 -30.17 3.71
C ILE A 337 14.69 -31.02 2.58
N ILE A 338 15.94 -31.44 2.78
CA ILE A 338 16.57 -32.52 2.00
C ILE A 338 16.73 -33.72 2.92
N GLU A 339 16.03 -34.81 2.61
CA GLU A 339 16.27 -36.11 3.22
C GLU A 339 17.07 -37.01 2.26
N LEU A 340 18.18 -37.56 2.76
CA LEU A 340 19.07 -38.44 2.03
C LEU A 340 19.22 -39.78 2.77
N MET A 341 18.87 -40.87 2.09
CA MET A 341 19.26 -42.20 2.52
C MET A 341 20.73 -42.44 2.12
N LEU A 342 21.60 -42.55 3.12
CA LEU A 342 23.00 -42.86 2.94
C LEU A 342 23.16 -44.24 2.30
N ASN A 343 24.12 -44.36 1.38
CA ASN A 343 24.48 -45.68 0.86
C ASN A 343 25.24 -46.51 1.92
N ASP A 344 25.31 -47.83 1.72
CA ASP A 344 25.94 -48.75 2.67
C ASP A 344 27.43 -48.43 2.91
N ASN A 345 28.13 -47.85 1.94
CA ASN A 345 29.54 -47.51 2.06
C ASN A 345 29.74 -46.35 3.06
N ASP A 346 29.00 -45.26 2.86
CA ASP A 346 29.04 -44.09 3.75
C ASP A 346 28.53 -44.45 5.15
N LEU A 347 27.41 -45.19 5.23
CA LEU A 347 26.81 -45.57 6.51
C LEU A 347 27.71 -46.49 7.33
N ASN A 348 28.33 -47.49 6.71
CA ASN A 348 29.24 -48.40 7.42
C ASN A 348 30.55 -47.72 7.80
N PHE A 349 31.08 -46.82 6.95
CA PHE A 349 32.27 -46.03 7.30
C PHE A 349 32.04 -45.20 8.57
N ILE A 350 30.88 -44.55 8.66
CA ILE A 350 30.54 -43.74 9.84
C ILE A 350 30.39 -44.63 11.09
N LYS A 351 29.81 -45.83 10.96
CA LYS A 351 29.58 -46.76 12.08
C LYS A 351 30.84 -47.48 12.58
N GLU A 352 31.86 -47.62 11.74
CA GLU A 352 33.05 -48.41 12.07
C GLU A 352 33.94 -47.72 13.12
N ASP A 353 33.96 -46.39 13.16
CA ASP A 353 34.85 -45.63 14.02
C ASP A 353 34.20 -45.29 15.38
N LEU A 354 34.83 -45.75 16.47
CA LEU A 354 34.33 -45.56 17.85
C LEU A 354 34.36 -44.09 18.32
N THR A 355 35.04 -43.20 17.60
CA THR A 355 35.20 -41.78 17.93
C THR A 355 34.42 -40.86 16.99
N PHE A 356 33.67 -41.40 16.03
CA PHE A 356 32.95 -40.64 15.02
C PHE A 356 31.44 -40.95 15.07
N ALA A 357 30.61 -39.90 15.14
CA ALA A 357 29.15 -40.04 15.14
C ALA A 357 28.57 -40.94 16.25
N THR A 358 29.25 -41.04 17.40
CA THR A 358 28.79 -41.80 18.57
C THR A 358 28.03 -40.96 19.60
N SER A 359 28.05 -39.63 19.46
CA SER A 359 27.32 -38.67 20.29
C SER A 359 27.10 -37.34 19.55
N ILE A 360 26.24 -36.47 20.07
CA ILE A 360 26.05 -35.12 19.50
C ILE A 360 27.32 -34.26 19.55
N ASN A 361 28.27 -34.55 20.45
CA ASN A 361 29.49 -33.75 20.65
C ASN A 361 30.61 -34.09 19.67
N ASN A 362 30.49 -35.20 18.94
CA ASN A 362 31.46 -35.64 17.92
C ASN A 362 30.76 -35.92 16.58
N THR A 363 29.71 -35.17 16.29
CA THR A 363 28.98 -35.23 15.02
C THR A 363 28.75 -33.81 14.54
N TYR A 364 29.44 -33.46 13.46
CA TYR A 364 29.34 -32.16 12.80
C TYR A 364 29.15 -32.37 11.31
N ILE A 365 28.58 -31.38 10.64
CA ILE A 365 28.36 -31.37 9.19
C ILE A 365 28.99 -30.12 8.60
N THR A 366 29.54 -30.25 7.40
CA THR A 366 29.99 -29.12 6.58
C THR A 366 29.48 -29.32 5.16
N LEU A 367 29.08 -28.20 4.54
CA LEU A 367 28.59 -28.12 3.19
C LEU A 367 29.49 -27.17 2.40
N THR A 368 29.64 -27.40 1.09
CA THR A 368 30.23 -26.39 0.20
C THR A 368 29.14 -25.56 -0.45
N ALA A 369 29.50 -24.42 -1.05
CA ALA A 369 28.55 -23.55 -1.76
C ALA A 369 27.87 -24.21 -2.97
N SER A 370 28.33 -25.38 -3.42
CA SER A 370 27.75 -26.12 -4.55
C SER A 370 26.86 -27.29 -4.10
N THR A 371 26.50 -27.34 -2.82
CA THR A 371 25.72 -28.46 -2.25
C THR A 371 24.32 -28.53 -2.84
N VAL A 372 23.63 -27.40 -2.92
CA VAL A 372 22.29 -27.27 -3.49
C VAL A 372 22.09 -25.80 -3.87
N LEU A 373 21.30 -25.54 -4.90
CA LEU A 373 20.82 -24.20 -5.28
C LEU A 373 19.43 -23.98 -4.67
N ASP A 374 19.09 -22.74 -4.38
CA ASP A 374 17.72 -22.28 -4.11
C ASP A 374 16.92 -22.05 -5.40
#